data_AF-A0A7S4FLH6-F1
#
_entry.id   AF-A0A7S4FLH6-F1
#
_cell.length_a   1.000
_cell.length_b   1.000
_cell.length_c   1.000
_cell.angle_alpha   90.00
_cell.angle_beta   90.00
_cell.angle_gamma   90.00
#
_symmetry.space_group_name_H-M   'P 1'
#
loop_
_entity.id
_entity.type
_entity.pdbx_description
1 polymer ?
#
loop_
_entity_poly.entity_id
_entity_poly.type
_entity_poly.pdbx_seq_one_letter_code
_entity_poly.pdbx_strand_id
1 'polypeptide(L)'
;SPEEFADYYEDISCGIGNDDYFELMIRNAWHLSGGEGWCENTSCRRVLVTHTHGGQTVQEIKNDLGIGPHDVEKMKANLEAQGITDIKSITLSDGTEMNTGAVKPKQKGKPKLHKGRSKNA
;
A
#
# COMPACT_ATOMS: atom_id res chain seq x y z
N SER A 1 -5.61 -8.18 -23.31
CA SER A 1 -4.83 -9.44 -23.26
C SER A 1 -3.35 -9.09 -23.19
N PRO A 2 -2.43 -10.06 -23.00
CA PRO A 2 -1.01 -9.81 -23.18
C PRO A 2 -0.66 -9.18 -24.54
N GLU A 3 -1.36 -9.54 -25.63
CA GLU A 3 -1.18 -8.87 -26.94
C GLU A 3 -1.60 -7.40 -26.92
N GLU A 4 -2.78 -7.05 -26.36
CA GLU A 4 -3.20 -5.64 -26.26
C GLU A 4 -2.23 -4.78 -25.42
N PHE A 5 -1.56 -5.38 -24.44
CA PHE A 5 -0.50 -4.71 -23.68
C PHE A 5 0.73 -4.48 -24.56
N ALA A 6 1.16 -5.49 -25.33
CA ALA A 6 2.31 -5.38 -26.21
C ALA A 6 2.10 -4.32 -27.32
N ASP A 7 0.98 -4.38 -28.02
CA ASP A 7 0.64 -3.44 -29.11
C ASP A 7 0.57 -1.99 -28.62
N TYR A 8 0.05 -1.76 -27.41
CA TYR A 8 -0.03 -0.42 -26.82
C TYR A 8 1.35 0.17 -26.46
N TYR A 9 2.31 -0.67 -26.09
CA TYR A 9 3.66 -0.24 -25.69
C TYR A 9 4.68 -0.32 -26.82
N GLU A 10 4.37 -0.93 -27.96
CA GLU A 10 5.22 -0.95 -29.16
C GLU A 10 5.55 0.48 -29.64
N ASP A 11 4.53 1.32 -29.78
CA ASP A 11 4.70 2.70 -30.24
C ASP A 11 5.34 3.62 -29.17
N ILE A 12 5.19 3.30 -27.88
CA ILE A 12 5.76 4.10 -26.78
C ILE A 12 7.24 3.75 -26.57
N SER A 13 7.58 2.47 -26.66
CA SER A 13 8.96 1.98 -26.50
C SER A 13 9.86 2.46 -27.65
N CYS A 14 9.35 2.56 -28.89
CA CYS A 14 10.14 3.02 -30.04
C CYS A 14 10.60 4.50 -29.93
N GLY A 15 9.92 5.31 -29.10
CA GLY A 15 10.28 6.70 -28.81
C GLY A 15 11.29 6.86 -27.67
N ILE A 16 11.59 5.79 -26.93
CA ILE A 16 12.50 5.80 -25.78
C ILE A 16 13.75 4.99 -26.16
N GLY A 17 14.86 5.70 -26.42
CA GLY A 17 16.10 5.07 -26.91
C GLY A 17 16.90 4.26 -25.89
N ASN A 18 16.40 4.07 -24.66
CA ASN A 18 17.08 3.31 -23.62
C ASN A 18 16.09 2.45 -22.81
N ASP A 19 16.25 1.13 -22.90
CA ASP A 19 15.44 0.14 -22.21
C ASP A 19 15.43 0.35 -20.68
N ASP A 20 16.55 0.79 -20.10
CA ASP A 20 16.64 1.09 -18.65
C ASP A 20 15.69 2.22 -18.25
N TYR A 21 15.58 3.24 -19.10
CA TYR A 21 14.69 4.38 -18.85
C TYR A 21 13.23 4.00 -19.07
N PHE A 22 12.94 3.17 -20.07
CA PHE A 22 11.60 2.60 -20.28
C PHE A 22 11.19 1.72 -19.09
N GLU A 23 12.09 0.89 -18.57
CA GLU A 23 11.86 0.06 -17.39
C GLU A 23 11.49 0.91 -16.17
N LEU A 24 12.26 1.96 -15.88
CA LEU A 24 11.96 2.89 -14.79
C LEU A 24 10.57 3.53 -14.96
N MET A 25 10.25 3.98 -16.18
CA MET A 25 8.97 4.60 -16.50
C MET A 25 7.79 3.64 -16.26
N ILE A 26 7.90 2.39 -16.71
CA ILE A 26 6.85 1.38 -16.52
C ILE A 26 6.72 0.98 -15.07
N ARG A 27 7.84 0.73 -14.37
CA ARG A 27 7.83 0.39 -12.94
C ARG A 27 7.12 1.45 -12.13
N ASN A 28 7.47 2.72 -12.36
CA ASN A 28 6.89 3.82 -11.62
C ASN A 28 5.40 4.01 -11.95
N ALA A 29 5.02 3.97 -13.24
CA ALA A 29 3.65 4.17 -13.67
C ALA A 29 2.68 3.13 -13.10
N TRP A 30 3.14 1.88 -12.97
CA TRP A 30 2.32 0.75 -12.53
C TRP A 30 2.60 0.28 -11.11
N HIS A 31 3.43 1.02 -10.36
CA HIS A 31 3.79 0.68 -8.98
C HIS A 31 4.37 -0.75 -8.88
N LEU A 32 5.22 -1.12 -9.83
CA LEU A 32 5.92 -2.40 -9.83
C LEU A 32 7.20 -2.29 -9.02
N SER A 33 7.27 -3.05 -7.92
CA SER A 33 8.43 -3.15 -7.05
C SER A 33 9.71 -3.62 -7.78
N GLY A 34 10.87 -3.29 -7.21
CA GLY A 34 12.18 -3.77 -7.68
C GLY A 34 12.84 -2.84 -8.70
N GLY A 35 13.72 -3.41 -9.52
CA GLY A 35 14.72 -2.66 -10.29
C GLY A 35 16.01 -2.45 -9.48
N GLU A 36 17.10 -2.13 -10.17
CA GLU A 36 18.40 -1.90 -9.54
C GLU A 36 18.98 -0.57 -10.00
N GLY A 37 19.70 0.10 -9.10
CA GLY A 37 20.35 1.37 -9.40
C GLY A 37 19.35 2.42 -9.89
N TRP A 38 19.56 2.90 -11.12
CA TRP A 38 18.74 3.98 -11.69
C TRP A 38 17.36 3.49 -12.15
N CYS A 39 17.16 2.18 -12.23
CA CYS A 39 15.89 1.56 -12.61
C CYS A 39 15.03 1.16 -11.40
N GLU A 40 15.50 1.43 -10.17
CA GLU A 40 14.76 1.10 -8.95
C GLU A 40 13.46 1.90 -8.86
N ASN A 41 12.36 1.21 -8.55
CA ASN A 41 11.08 1.85 -8.32
C ASN A 41 11.14 2.80 -7.13
N THR A 42 10.69 4.04 -7.37
CA THR A 42 10.60 5.08 -6.33
C THR A 42 9.17 5.58 -6.10
N SER A 43 8.19 5.10 -6.87
CA SER A 43 6.78 5.53 -6.75
C SER A 43 5.96 4.70 -5.77
N CYS A 44 6.33 3.44 -5.51
CA CYS A 44 5.67 2.59 -4.52
C CYS A 44 5.75 3.23 -3.13
N ARG A 45 4.64 3.21 -2.41
CA ARG A 45 4.56 3.75 -1.05
C ARG A 45 5.61 3.09 -0.16
N ARG A 46 6.38 3.93 0.53
CA ARG A 46 7.31 3.54 1.58
C ARG A 46 6.86 4.11 2.91
N VAL A 47 7.00 3.32 3.97
CA VAL A 47 6.67 3.70 5.35
C VAL A 47 7.87 3.45 6.25
N LEU A 48 7.99 4.23 7.32
CA LEU A 48 8.99 3.98 8.33
C LEU A 48 8.42 2.98 9.35
N VAL A 49 9.06 1.83 9.47
CA VAL A 49 8.72 0.79 10.45
C VAL A 49 9.63 0.94 11.66
N THR A 50 9.04 1.14 12.83
CA THR A 50 9.75 0.95 14.10
C THR A 50 9.57 -0.50 14.52
N HIS A 51 10.69 -1.20 14.71
CA HIS A 51 10.70 -2.60 15.10
C HIS A 51 10.55 -2.76 16.61
N THR A 52 10.09 -3.93 17.04
CA THR A 52 9.94 -4.26 18.48
C THR A 52 11.26 -4.21 19.24
N HIS A 53 12.38 -4.50 18.57
CA HIS A 53 13.73 -4.38 19.12
C HIS A 53 14.27 -2.93 19.16
N GLY A 54 13.45 -1.95 18.75
CA GLY A 54 13.76 -0.52 18.81
C GLY A 54 14.45 0.07 17.57
N GLY A 55 14.90 -0.76 16.62
CA GLY A 55 15.45 -0.27 15.35
C GLY A 55 14.37 0.29 14.42
N GLN A 56 14.79 1.04 13.42
CA GLN A 56 13.88 1.59 12.41
C GLN A 56 14.38 1.27 11.00
N THR A 57 13.45 0.95 10.10
CA THR A 57 13.75 0.74 8.69
C THR A 57 12.68 1.36 7.80
N VAL A 58 13.07 1.83 6.62
CA VAL A 58 12.10 2.24 5.59
C VAL A 58 11.72 1.00 4.80
N GLN A 59 10.43 0.71 4.73
CA GLN A 59 9.90 -0.48 4.09
C GLN A 59 8.93 -0.10 2.97
N GLU A 60 9.11 -0.71 1.81
CA GLU A 60 8.17 -0.59 0.70
C GLU A 60 6.91 -1.41 0.99
N ILE A 61 5.75 -0.84 0.69
CA ILE A 61 4.48 -1.56 0.62
C ILE A 61 4.38 -2.11 -0.81
N LYS A 62 4.72 -3.40 -1.00
CA LYS A 62 4.70 -4.01 -2.34
C LYS A 62 3.27 -4.11 -2.86
N ASN A 63 3.04 -3.80 -4.13
CA ASN A 63 1.71 -3.78 -4.76
C ASN A 63 0.72 -2.91 -3.96
N ASP A 64 1.09 -1.66 -3.70
CA ASP A 64 0.31 -0.72 -2.85
C ASP A 64 -0.97 -0.18 -3.48
N LEU A 65 -1.23 -0.48 -4.76
CA LEU A 65 -2.46 -0.11 -5.43
C LEU A 65 -3.69 -0.66 -4.67
N GLY A 66 -4.59 0.23 -4.26
CA GLY A 66 -5.78 -0.11 -3.47
C GLY A 66 -5.58 -0.09 -1.93
N ILE A 67 -4.37 0.21 -1.46
CA ILE A 67 -4.09 0.50 -0.04
C ILE A 67 -4.15 2.02 0.15
N GLY A 68 -5.16 2.48 0.90
CA GLY A 68 -5.33 3.91 1.18
C GLY A 68 -4.18 4.47 2.03
N PRO A 69 -3.91 5.79 1.97
CA PRO A 69 -2.75 6.40 2.65
C PRO A 69 -2.75 6.25 4.18
N HIS A 70 -3.91 5.96 4.79
CA HIS A 70 -4.05 5.70 6.22
C HIS A 70 -4.63 4.31 6.53
N ASP A 71 -4.62 3.38 5.56
CA ASP A 71 -5.09 2.01 5.74
C ASP A 71 -4.00 1.14 6.40
N VAL A 72 -3.65 1.49 7.64
CA VAL A 72 -2.52 0.91 8.38
C VAL A 72 -2.66 -0.60 8.56
N GLU A 73 -3.89 -1.10 8.71
CA GLU A 73 -4.15 -2.54 8.83
C GLU A 73 -3.72 -3.29 7.57
N LYS A 74 -4.07 -2.78 6.38
CA LYS A 74 -3.62 -3.38 5.12
C LYS A 74 -2.12 -3.21 4.91
N MET A 75 -1.55 -2.07 5.28
CA MET A 75 -0.10 -1.86 5.21
C MET A 75 0.65 -2.86 6.10
N LYS A 76 0.18 -3.06 7.34
CA LYS A 76 0.74 -4.04 8.28
C LYS A 76 0.63 -5.45 7.71
N ALA A 77 -0.56 -5.86 7.25
CA ALA A 77 -0.75 -7.19 6.67
C ALA A 77 0.14 -7.41 5.44
N ASN A 78 0.35 -6.38 4.62
CA ASN A 78 1.26 -6.41 3.49
C ASN A 78 2.72 -6.61 3.94
N LEU A 79 3.19 -5.83 4.92
CA LEU A 79 4.54 -5.95 5.48
C LEU A 79 4.78 -7.33 6.12
N GLU A 80 3.79 -7.86 6.85
CA GLU A 80 3.85 -9.21 7.42
C GLU A 80 3.95 -10.27 6.32
N ALA A 81 3.19 -10.13 5.22
CA ALA A 81 3.29 -11.01 4.06
C ALA A 81 4.66 -10.90 3.34
N GLN A 82 5.37 -9.77 3.49
CA GLN A 82 6.75 -9.60 3.04
C GLN A 82 7.80 -10.16 4.02
N GLY A 83 7.38 -10.71 5.17
CA GLY A 83 8.24 -11.29 6.20
C GLY A 83 8.62 -10.33 7.33
N ILE A 84 8.16 -9.09 7.31
CA ILE A 84 8.42 -8.09 8.34
C ILE A 84 7.34 -8.25 9.41
N THR A 85 7.65 -9.06 10.44
CA THR A 85 6.67 -9.46 11.47
C THR A 85 6.89 -8.78 12.82
N ASP A 86 8.04 -8.14 13.00
CA ASP A 86 8.45 -7.50 14.24
C ASP A 86 8.10 -6.00 14.29
N ILE A 87 6.90 -5.65 13.83
CA ILE A 87 6.41 -4.27 13.68
C ILE A 87 5.82 -3.76 15.00
N LYS A 88 6.40 -2.69 15.57
CA LYS A 88 5.87 -1.97 16.74
C LYS A 88 4.97 -0.79 16.33
N SER A 89 5.41 0.01 15.37
CA SER A 89 4.66 1.14 14.82
C SER A 89 5.01 1.38 13.36
N ILE A 90 4.08 2.00 12.63
CA ILE A 90 4.25 2.44 11.25
C ILE A 90 4.08 3.96 11.23
N THR A 91 5.08 4.66 10.72
CA THR A 91 5.02 6.10 10.47
C THR A 91 4.80 6.36 8.99
N LEU A 92 3.74 7.11 8.70
CA LEU A 92 3.32 7.48 7.35
C LEU A 92 4.14 8.66 6.81
N SER A 93 4.02 8.94 5.52
CA SER A 93 4.75 10.03 4.85
C SER A 93 4.43 11.42 5.39
N ASP A 94 3.27 11.60 6.03
CA ASP A 94 2.86 12.85 6.68
C ASP A 94 3.36 12.99 8.13
N GLY A 95 4.17 12.03 8.60
CA GLY A 95 4.70 11.98 9.96
C GLY A 95 3.75 11.38 10.99
N THR A 96 2.55 10.94 10.58
CA THR A 96 1.62 10.27 11.50
C THR A 96 2.17 8.90 11.89
N GLU A 97 2.47 8.73 13.18
CA GLU A 97 2.86 7.44 13.76
C GLU A 97 1.63 6.67 14.25
N MET A 98 1.50 5.43 13.79
CA MET A 98 0.40 4.54 14.11
C MET A 98 0.95 3.30 14.80
N ASN A 99 0.66 3.16 16.09
CA ASN A 99 0.99 1.96 16.84
C ASN A 99 0.20 0.77 16.29
N THR A 100 0.87 -0.31 15.94
CA THR A 100 0.24 -1.52 15.37
C THR A 100 -0.28 -2.49 16.43
N GLY A 101 -0.23 -2.09 17.71
CA GLY A 101 -0.82 -2.81 18.82
C GLY A 101 -2.34 -2.96 18.62
N ALA A 102 -2.80 -4.22 18.65
CA ALA A 102 -4.16 -4.68 18.35
C ALA A 102 -5.24 -3.58 18.34
N VAL A 103 -5.61 -3.12 17.14
CA VAL A 103 -6.83 -2.32 16.95
C VAL A 103 -8.00 -3.22 17.32
N LYS A 104 -8.71 -2.88 18.41
CA LYS A 104 -9.96 -3.57 18.77
C LYS A 104 -10.90 -3.48 17.57
N PRO A 105 -11.50 -4.60 17.11
CA PRO A 105 -12.36 -4.58 15.94
C PRO A 105 -13.47 -3.54 16.14
N LYS A 106 -13.66 -2.67 15.15
CA LYS A 106 -14.75 -1.68 15.14
C LYS A 106 -16.06 -2.44 15.38
N GLN A 107 -16.65 -2.26 16.56
CA GLN A 107 -17.99 -2.78 16.84
C GLN A 107 -18.94 -2.17 15.80
N LYS A 108 -19.48 -3.00 14.90
CA LYS A 108 -20.61 -2.61 14.06
C LYS A 108 -21.71 -2.17 15.03
N GLY A 109 -22.01 -0.87 15.04
CA GLY A 109 -23.08 -0.31 15.87
C GLY A 109 -24.36 -1.09 15.61
N LYS A 110 -24.93 -1.70 16.67
CA LYS A 110 -26.21 -2.40 16.56
C LYS A 110 -27.25 -1.42 15.98
N PRO A 111 -28.06 -1.83 14.99
CA PRO A 111 -29.15 -0.98 14.50
C PRO A 111 -30.04 -0.58 15.67
N LYS A 112 -30.32 0.72 15.83
CA LYS A 112 -31.26 1.20 16.84
C LYS A 112 -32.65 0.68 16.50
N LEU A 113 -33.18 -0.22 17.31
CA LEU A 113 -34.55 -0.71 17.19
C LEU A 113 -35.51 0.47 17.45
N HIS A 114 -36.18 0.94 16.40
CA HIS A 114 -37.19 1.98 16.52
C HIS A 114 -38.41 1.38 17.23
N LYS A 115 -38.66 1.76 18.49
CA LYS A 115 -39.87 1.34 19.21
C LYS A 115 -41.08 1.97 18.52
N GLY A 116 -41.87 1.15 17.85
CA GLY A 116 -43.17 1.53 17.31
C GLY A 116 -44.08 2.07 18.42
N ARG A 117 -44.64 3.26 18.19
CA ARG A 117 -45.58 3.93 19.07
C ARG A 117 -46.92 3.20 18.98
N SER A 118 -47.30 2.48 20.03
CA SER A 118 -48.65 1.89 20.15
C SER A 118 -49.68 3.02 20.10
N LYS A 119 -50.59 2.97 19.14
CA LYS A 119 -51.81 3.77 19.13
C LYS A 119 -52.90 2.92 19.77
N ASN A 120 -53.36 3.32 20.94
CA ASN A 120 -54.58 2.80 21.54
C ASN A 120 -55.78 3.39 20.79
N ALA A 121 -56.67 2.52 20.31
CA ALA A 121 -58.05 2.81 19.95
C ALA A 121 -58.90 1.61 20.43
#